data_AF-A0A661Q1W8-F1
#
_entry.id   AF-A0A661Q1W8-F1
#
_cell.length_a   1.000
_cell.length_b   1.000
_cell.length_c   1.000
_cell.angle_alpha   90.00
_cell.angle_beta   90.00
_cell.angle_gamma   90.00
#
_symmetry.space_group_name_H-M   'P 1'
#
loop_
_entity.id
_entity.type
_entity.pdbx_description
1 polymer ?
#
loop_
_entity_poly.entity_id
_entity_poly.type
_entity_poly.pdbx_seq_one_letter_code
_entity_poly.pdbx_strand_id
1 'polypeptide(L)'
;MLQHYQNLARLLEKEIVTLRQVADFYEVLSESLDAGLLAALPELFAGGARSRDNLAKIAEEKRQLLDEIGVVSLRQLLSAERPVKIRRLVGLRGYEVTTLRRKIEVKGAAIGQSLKVLQVVNQRFCDFFQQLCPATISYQGRGAMADNEMAYSGVTLNGIA
;
A
#
# COMPACT_ATOMS: atom_id res chain seq x y z
N MET A 1 25.14 23.73 1.85
CA MET A 1 23.84 24.33 1.45
C MET A 1 23.36 23.82 0.08
N LEU A 2 23.96 24.22 -1.06
CA LEU A 2 23.46 23.85 -2.40
C LEU A 2 23.31 22.32 -2.62
N GLN A 3 24.26 21.54 -2.09
CA GLN A 3 24.29 20.08 -2.19
C GLN A 3 23.18 19.39 -1.40
N HIS A 4 22.82 19.89 -0.20
CA HIS A 4 21.70 19.34 0.58
C HIS A 4 20.36 19.52 -0.15
N TYR A 5 20.16 20.62 -0.89
CA TYR A 5 18.94 20.79 -1.69
C TYR A 5 18.88 19.88 -2.91
N GLN A 6 20.02 19.65 -3.57
CA GLN A 6 20.08 18.69 -4.67
C GLN A 6 19.75 17.28 -4.17
N ASN A 7 20.27 16.91 -2.99
CA ASN A 7 19.95 15.65 -2.33
C ASN A 7 18.46 15.57 -1.95
N LEU A 8 17.91 16.62 -1.34
CA LEU A 8 16.49 16.69 -0.99
C LEU A 8 15.58 16.58 -2.23
N ALA A 9 15.93 17.30 -3.30
CA ALA A 9 15.19 17.25 -4.55
C ALA A 9 15.20 15.83 -5.12
N ARG A 10 16.36 15.16 -5.14
CA ARG A 10 16.49 13.75 -5.57
C ARG A 10 15.66 12.81 -4.70
N LEU A 11 15.64 13.01 -3.38
CA LEU A 11 14.83 12.21 -2.47
C LEU A 11 13.32 12.40 -2.71
N LEU A 12 12.88 13.64 -2.95
CA LEU A 12 11.49 13.93 -3.30
C LEU A 12 11.10 13.29 -4.64
N GLU A 13 12.00 13.29 -5.62
CA GLU A 13 11.78 12.67 -6.91
C GLU A 13 11.68 11.14 -6.82
N LYS A 14 12.58 10.51 -6.06
CA LYS A 14 12.48 9.09 -5.72
C LYS A 14 11.15 8.78 -5.04
N GLU A 15 10.74 9.58 -4.06
CA GLU A 15 9.44 9.40 -3.38
C GLU A 15 8.27 9.51 -4.36
N ILE A 16 8.29 10.50 -5.26
CA ILE A 16 7.23 10.68 -6.28
C ILE A 16 7.16 9.45 -7.18
N VAL A 17 8.28 8.92 -7.66
CA VAL A 17 8.29 7.72 -8.51
C VAL A 17 7.72 6.53 -7.76
N THR A 18 8.15 6.30 -6.51
CA THR A 18 7.62 5.19 -5.71
C THR A 18 6.13 5.36 -5.40
N LEU A 19 5.66 6.58 -5.09
CA LEU A 19 4.24 6.85 -4.86
C LEU A 19 3.41 6.68 -6.12
N ARG A 20 3.93 7.03 -7.31
CA ARG A 20 3.25 6.74 -8.58
C ARG A 20 3.10 5.24 -8.79
N GLN A 21 4.17 4.47 -8.57
CA GLN A 21 4.11 3.00 -8.64
C GLN A 21 3.07 2.42 -7.68
N VAL A 22 2.96 2.96 -6.45
CA VAL A 22 1.90 2.55 -5.51
C VAL A 22 0.51 2.97 -6.00
N ALA A 23 0.35 4.17 -6.55
CA ALA A 23 -0.92 4.63 -7.06
C ALA A 23 -1.41 3.79 -8.25
N ASP A 24 -0.52 3.45 -9.17
CA ASP A 24 -0.78 2.57 -10.31
C ASP A 24 -1.08 1.14 -9.84
N PHE A 25 -0.36 0.65 -8.83
CA PHE A 25 -0.66 -0.62 -8.18
C PHE A 25 -2.09 -0.65 -7.61
N TYR A 26 -2.52 0.39 -6.89
CA TYR A 26 -3.87 0.48 -6.32
C TYR A 26 -4.94 0.62 -7.41
N GLU A 27 -4.59 1.19 -8.55
CA GLU A 27 -5.47 1.27 -9.74
C GLU A 27 -5.72 -0.12 -10.31
N VAL A 28 -4.65 -0.83 -10.65
CA VAL A 28 -4.73 -2.20 -11.19
C VAL A 28 -5.40 -3.16 -10.20
N LEU A 29 -5.13 -3.02 -8.91
CA LEU A 29 -5.75 -3.85 -7.88
C LEU A 29 -7.27 -3.60 -7.79
N SER A 30 -7.70 -2.34 -7.85
CA SER A 30 -9.13 -2.00 -7.84
C SER A 30 -9.83 -2.60 -9.08
N GLU A 31 -9.26 -2.39 -10.27
CA GLU A 31 -9.81 -2.92 -11.52
C GLU A 31 -9.85 -4.46 -11.54
N SER A 32 -8.81 -5.11 -11.02
CA SER A 32 -8.74 -6.57 -10.94
C SER A 32 -9.77 -7.15 -9.97
N LEU A 33 -10.02 -6.47 -8.84
CA LEU A 33 -11.07 -6.85 -7.90
C LEU A 33 -12.47 -6.69 -8.52
N ASP A 34 -12.71 -5.59 -9.23
CA ASP A 34 -13.99 -5.35 -9.92
C ASP A 34 -14.24 -6.36 -11.04
N ALA A 35 -13.17 -6.79 -11.74
CA ALA A 35 -13.23 -7.80 -12.80
C ALA A 35 -13.21 -9.26 -12.27
N GLY A 36 -13.03 -9.48 -10.97
CA GLY A 36 -12.90 -10.82 -10.37
C GLY A 36 -11.62 -11.58 -10.76
N LEU A 37 -10.60 -10.88 -11.27
CA LEU A 37 -9.34 -11.45 -11.74
C LEU A 37 -8.34 -11.61 -10.58
N LEU A 38 -8.55 -12.64 -9.77
CA LEU A 38 -7.75 -12.91 -8.56
C LEU A 38 -6.35 -13.50 -8.84
N ALA A 39 -6.09 -13.99 -10.05
CA ALA A 39 -4.85 -14.70 -10.40
C ALA A 39 -3.59 -13.81 -10.37
N ALA A 40 -3.73 -12.49 -10.59
CA ALA A 40 -2.62 -11.56 -10.60
C ALA A 40 -2.24 -11.02 -9.19
N LEU A 41 -3.04 -11.33 -8.16
CA LEU A 41 -2.90 -10.76 -6.82
C LEU A 41 -1.55 -11.03 -6.13
N PRO A 42 -0.92 -12.21 -6.21
CA PRO A 42 0.33 -12.48 -5.49
C PRO A 42 1.52 -11.61 -5.98
N GLU A 43 1.68 -11.47 -7.29
CA GLU A 43 2.72 -10.61 -7.87
C GLU A 43 2.48 -9.13 -7.55
N LEU A 44 1.21 -8.74 -7.61
CA LEU A 44 0.70 -7.44 -7.20
C LEU A 44 1.07 -7.13 -5.73
N PHE A 45 0.79 -8.02 -4.78
CA PHE A 45 1.16 -7.84 -3.37
C PHE A 45 2.68 -7.80 -3.13
N ALA A 46 3.46 -8.61 -3.85
CA ALA A 46 4.92 -8.57 -3.77
C ALA A 46 5.49 -7.21 -4.26
N GLY A 47 4.91 -6.63 -5.31
CA GLY A 47 5.23 -5.28 -5.77
C GLY A 47 4.88 -4.21 -4.73
N GLY A 48 3.71 -4.34 -4.08
CA GLY A 48 3.28 -3.46 -2.99
C GLY A 48 4.23 -3.47 -1.79
N ALA A 49 4.70 -4.65 -1.37
CA ALA A 49 5.65 -4.79 -0.26
C ALA A 49 6.98 -4.09 -0.54
N ARG A 50 7.54 -4.26 -1.75
CA ARG A 50 8.77 -3.57 -2.16
C ARG A 50 8.62 -2.06 -2.15
N SER A 51 7.49 -1.55 -2.65
CA SER A 51 7.21 -0.11 -2.64
C SER A 51 7.07 0.46 -1.23
N ARG A 52 6.46 -0.29 -0.29
CA ARG A 52 6.39 0.09 1.12
C ARG A 52 7.78 0.19 1.75
N ASP A 53 8.62 -0.81 1.54
CA ASP A 53 9.97 -0.84 2.10
C ASP A 53 10.85 0.28 1.52
N ASN A 54 10.68 0.60 0.23
CA ASN A 54 11.33 1.73 -0.42
C ASN A 54 10.87 3.08 0.17
N LEU A 55 9.57 3.26 0.40
CA LEU A 55 9.06 4.48 1.04
C LEU A 55 9.57 4.65 2.48
N ALA A 56 9.70 3.56 3.24
CA ALA A 56 10.27 3.60 4.58
C ALA A 56 11.74 4.03 4.57
N LYS A 57 12.54 3.51 3.63
CA LYS A 57 13.94 3.94 3.44
C LYS A 57 14.04 5.42 3.05
N ILE A 58 13.22 5.87 2.10
CA ILE A 58 13.20 7.27 1.67
C ILE A 58 12.78 8.20 2.82
N ALA A 59 11.84 7.78 3.67
CA ALA A 59 11.42 8.56 4.83
C ALA A 59 12.55 8.72 5.84
N GLU A 60 13.32 7.65 6.09
CA GLU A 60 14.47 7.68 6.98
C GLU A 60 15.62 8.54 6.41
N GLU A 61 15.95 8.39 5.12
CA GLU A 61 16.95 9.23 4.44
C GLU A 61 16.57 10.72 4.50
N LYS A 62 15.27 11.04 4.37
CA LYS A 62 14.80 12.42 4.51
C LYS A 62 14.91 12.95 5.93
N ARG A 63 14.61 12.12 6.93
CA ARG A 63 14.74 12.49 8.34
C ARG A 63 16.20 12.82 8.65
N GLN A 64 17.13 11.95 8.26
CA GLN A 64 18.56 12.16 8.44
C GLN A 64 19.03 13.45 7.75
N LEU A 65 18.59 13.70 6.51
CA LEU A 65 18.93 14.94 5.81
C LEU A 65 18.35 16.19 6.49
N LEU A 66 17.14 16.11 7.05
CA LEU A 66 16.52 17.20 7.79
C LEU A 66 17.26 17.48 9.11
N ASP A 67 17.69 16.42 9.81
CA ASP A 67 18.50 16.51 11.02
C ASP A 67 19.88 17.13 10.73
N GLU A 68 20.53 16.76 9.61
CA GLU A 68 21.79 17.37 9.15
C GLU A 68 21.67 18.87 8.86
N ILE A 69 20.53 19.31 8.32
CA ILE A 69 20.25 20.72 8.05
C ILE A 69 19.82 21.46 9.35
N GLY A 70 19.48 20.73 10.41
CA GLY A 70 19.05 21.28 11.70
C GLY A 70 17.59 21.74 11.69
N VAL A 71 16.72 21.12 10.88
CA VAL A 71 15.33 21.53 10.71
C VAL A 71 14.39 20.34 10.88
N VAL A 72 13.35 20.49 11.68
CA VAL A 72 12.46 19.36 12.06
C VAL A 72 11.49 18.98 10.94
N SER A 73 11.26 19.86 9.96
CA SER A 73 10.33 19.60 8.86
C SER A 73 10.65 20.37 7.58
N LEU A 74 10.22 19.81 6.44
CA LEU A 74 10.26 20.50 5.15
C LEU A 74 9.49 21.83 5.16
N ARG A 75 8.41 21.93 5.95
CA ARG A 75 7.66 23.18 6.07
C ARG A 75 8.50 24.28 6.73
N GLN A 76 9.24 23.93 7.79
CA GLN A 76 10.17 24.86 8.43
C GLN A 76 11.30 25.26 7.48
N LEU A 77 11.86 24.31 6.72
CA LEU A 77 12.90 24.57 5.72
C LEU A 77 12.41 25.59 4.67
N LEU A 78 11.20 25.38 4.13
CA LEU A 78 10.55 26.27 3.16
C LEU A 78 10.23 27.67 3.71
N SER A 79 10.08 27.80 5.02
CA SER A 79 9.80 29.08 5.70
C SER A 79 11.07 29.86 6.05
N ALA A 80 12.17 29.16 6.34
CA ALA A 80 13.44 29.75 6.76
C ALA A 80 14.30 30.23 5.59
N GLU A 81 14.11 29.68 4.37
CA GLU A 81 15.11 29.82 3.32
C GLU A 81 14.76 30.77 2.17
N ARG A 82 15.80 31.49 1.72
CA ARG A 82 15.89 32.20 0.44
C ARG A 82 17.05 31.57 -0.35
N PRO A 83 16.77 30.90 -1.48
CA PRO A 83 16.21 31.55 -2.66
C PRO A 83 14.88 30.97 -3.16
N VAL A 84 14.07 31.83 -3.81
CA VAL A 84 12.73 31.55 -4.36
C VAL A 84 12.68 30.31 -5.26
N LYS A 85 13.76 30.02 -6.01
CA LYS A 85 13.84 28.86 -6.91
C LYS A 85 13.78 27.52 -6.15
N ILE A 86 14.46 27.42 -5.02
CA ILE A 86 14.49 26.20 -4.18
C ILE A 86 13.12 26.00 -3.52
N ARG A 87 12.55 27.08 -2.99
CA ARG A 87 11.20 27.08 -2.41
C ARG A 87 10.13 26.65 -3.42
N ARG A 88 10.22 27.11 -4.67
CA ARG A 88 9.32 26.66 -5.76
C ARG A 88 9.51 25.18 -6.11
N LEU A 89 10.76 24.73 -6.27
CA LEU A 89 11.04 23.35 -6.68
C LEU A 89 10.64 22.33 -5.60
N VAL A 90 11.01 22.58 -4.36
CA VAL A 90 10.62 21.76 -3.20
C VAL A 90 9.11 21.86 -2.95
N GLY A 91 8.50 23.05 -3.14
CA GLY A 91 7.06 23.25 -3.01
C GLY A 91 6.24 22.49 -4.06
N LEU A 92 6.63 22.53 -5.33
CA LEU A 92 5.97 21.79 -6.42
C LEU A 92 6.05 20.28 -6.19
N ARG A 93 7.25 19.76 -5.89
CA ARG A 93 7.45 18.33 -5.60
C ARG A 93 6.72 17.90 -4.33
N GLY A 94 6.72 18.73 -3.29
CA GLY A 94 5.99 18.49 -2.06
C GLY A 94 4.47 18.43 -2.28
N TYR A 95 3.93 19.32 -3.11
CA TYR A 95 2.52 19.30 -3.48
C TYR A 95 2.15 18.02 -4.24
N GLU A 96 2.99 17.58 -5.17
CA GLU A 96 2.79 16.34 -5.91
C GLU A 96 2.78 15.12 -4.98
N VAL A 97 3.73 15.04 -4.04
CA VAL A 97 3.75 14.00 -2.99
C VAL A 97 2.43 13.99 -2.22
N THR A 98 1.94 15.15 -1.78
CA THR A 98 0.67 15.22 -1.04
C THR A 98 -0.53 14.79 -1.88
N THR A 99 -0.53 15.11 -3.17
CA THR A 99 -1.59 14.74 -4.11
C THR A 99 -1.61 13.23 -4.34
N LEU A 100 -0.44 12.62 -4.56
CA LEU A 100 -0.31 11.18 -4.74
C LEU A 100 -0.70 10.40 -3.48
N ARG A 101 -0.28 10.86 -2.30
CA ARG A 101 -0.69 10.26 -1.02
C ARG A 101 -2.20 10.25 -0.87
N ARG A 102 -2.86 11.36 -1.19
CA ARG A 102 -4.33 11.45 -1.14
C ARG A 102 -4.99 10.51 -2.15
N LYS A 103 -4.44 10.39 -3.37
CA LYS A 103 -4.94 9.43 -4.38
C LYS A 103 -4.85 7.98 -3.86
N ILE A 104 -3.71 7.61 -3.27
CA ILE A 104 -3.49 6.27 -2.69
C ILE A 104 -4.45 6.02 -1.53
N GLU A 105 -4.64 6.98 -0.63
CA GLU A 105 -5.54 6.85 0.52
C GLU A 105 -6.99 6.60 0.09
N VAL A 106 -7.49 7.38 -0.86
CA VAL A 106 -8.85 7.21 -1.41
C VAL A 106 -9.01 5.85 -2.07
N LYS A 107 -8.06 5.43 -2.91
CA LYS A 107 -8.11 4.11 -3.56
C LYS A 107 -7.98 2.96 -2.55
N GLY A 108 -7.16 3.14 -1.51
CA GLY A 108 -7.00 2.15 -0.44
C GLY A 108 -8.27 1.93 0.35
N ALA A 109 -9.01 3.01 0.64
CA ALA A 109 -10.32 2.91 1.28
C ALA A 109 -11.32 2.12 0.40
N ALA A 110 -11.34 2.38 -0.91
CA ALA A 110 -12.21 1.66 -1.85
C ALA A 110 -11.87 0.16 -1.91
N ILE A 111 -10.59 -0.18 -2.09
CA ILE A 111 -10.12 -1.58 -2.07
C ILE A 111 -10.48 -2.27 -0.75
N GLY A 112 -10.28 -1.59 0.38
CA GLY A 112 -10.63 -2.12 1.70
C GLY A 112 -12.12 -2.41 1.85
N GLN A 113 -13.00 -1.62 1.22
CA GLN A 113 -14.43 -1.90 1.17
C GLN A 113 -14.74 -3.12 0.30
N SER A 114 -14.18 -3.20 -0.91
CA SER A 114 -14.37 -4.34 -1.81
C SER A 114 -13.91 -5.67 -1.18
N LEU A 115 -12.77 -5.66 -0.48
CA LEU A 115 -12.27 -6.84 0.23
C LEU A 115 -13.19 -7.27 1.39
N LYS A 116 -13.78 -6.32 2.12
CA LYS A 116 -14.77 -6.63 3.17
C LYS A 116 -16.02 -7.29 2.56
N VAL A 117 -16.50 -6.80 1.42
CA VAL A 117 -17.65 -7.41 0.72
C VAL A 117 -17.32 -8.83 0.30
N LEU A 118 -16.15 -9.05 -0.32
CA LEU A 118 -15.70 -10.39 -0.72
C LEU A 118 -15.57 -11.34 0.48
N GLN A 119 -15.07 -10.86 1.61
CA GLN A 119 -14.98 -11.65 2.84
C GLN A 119 -16.37 -12.08 3.35
N VAL A 120 -17.35 -11.16 3.35
CA VAL A 120 -18.73 -11.48 3.74
C VAL A 120 -19.35 -12.50 2.78
N VAL A 121 -19.17 -12.32 1.46
CA VAL A 121 -19.68 -13.26 0.45
C VAL A 121 -19.07 -14.63 0.65
N ASN A 122 -17.75 -14.72 0.82
CA ASN A 122 -17.06 -15.98 1.07
C ASN A 122 -17.56 -16.68 2.34
N GLN A 123 -17.76 -15.93 3.43
CA GLN A 123 -18.33 -16.47 4.66
C GLN A 123 -19.72 -17.03 4.44
N ARG A 124 -20.59 -16.31 3.72
CA ARG A 124 -21.96 -16.78 3.40
C ARG A 124 -21.95 -18.03 2.53
N PHE A 125 -21.02 -18.14 1.58
CA PHE A 125 -20.83 -19.36 0.81
C PHE A 125 -20.42 -20.53 1.72
N CYS A 126 -19.43 -20.34 2.60
CA CYS A 126 -19.04 -21.36 3.56
C CYS A 126 -20.20 -21.81 4.46
N ASP A 127 -20.96 -20.85 5.02
CA ASP A 127 -22.12 -21.13 5.86
C ASP A 127 -23.19 -21.95 5.09
N PHE A 128 -23.45 -21.58 3.83
CA PHE A 128 -24.38 -22.32 2.96
C PHE A 128 -23.92 -23.76 2.69
N PHE A 129 -22.64 -23.96 2.37
CA PHE A 129 -22.10 -25.31 2.18
C PHE A 129 -22.13 -26.14 3.46
N GLN A 130 -21.89 -25.53 4.63
CA GLN A 130 -22.03 -26.22 5.92
C GLN A 130 -23.48 -26.59 6.24
N GLN A 131 -24.46 -25.80 5.78
CA GLN A 131 -25.89 -26.12 5.93
C GLN A 131 -26.32 -27.26 5.00
N LEU A 132 -25.80 -27.32 3.78
CA LEU A 132 -26.07 -28.40 2.83
C LEU A 132 -25.35 -29.71 3.19
N CYS A 133 -24.14 -29.61 3.72
CA CYS A 133 -23.33 -30.72 4.17
C CYS A 133 -23.09 -30.59 5.69
N PRO A 134 -24.09 -30.91 6.53
CA PRO A 134 -23.89 -30.93 7.97
C PRO A 134 -22.73 -31.88 8.32
N ALA A 135 -21.97 -31.52 9.34
CA ALA A 135 -20.66 -32.07 9.72
C ALA A 135 -20.54 -33.61 9.88
N THR A 136 -21.63 -34.36 9.73
CA THR A 136 -21.66 -35.82 9.61
C THR A 136 -21.11 -36.36 8.28
N ILE A 137 -21.01 -35.54 7.24
CA ILE A 137 -20.11 -35.80 6.11
C ILE A 137 -18.91 -34.92 6.37
N SER A 138 -17.89 -35.48 7.02
CA SER A 138 -16.66 -34.80 7.41
C SER A 138 -15.90 -34.28 6.19
N TYR A 139 -16.34 -33.13 5.65
CA TYR A 139 -15.54 -32.26 4.81
C TYR A 139 -14.60 -31.50 5.76
N GLN A 140 -13.64 -32.22 6.35
CA GLN A 140 -12.41 -31.58 6.79
C GLN A 140 -11.87 -30.89 5.54
N GLY A 141 -11.90 -29.56 5.51
CA GLY A 141 -11.33 -28.75 4.43
C GLY A 141 -9.83 -28.99 4.33
N ARG A 142 -9.46 -30.12 3.74
CA ARG A 142 -8.19 -30.40 3.08
C ARG A 142 -8.53 -30.69 1.62
N GLY A 143 -9.06 -29.67 0.95
CA GLY A 143 -9.05 -29.64 -0.50
C GLY A 143 -7.70 -29.10 -0.94
N ALA A 144 -6.75 -30.00 -1.23
CA ALA A 144 -5.67 -29.64 -2.14
C ALA A 144 -6.34 -29.31 -3.48
N MET A 145 -6.43 -28.02 -3.81
CA MET A 145 -6.61 -27.62 -5.19
C MET A 145 -5.33 -28.02 -5.91
N ALA A 146 -5.48 -28.90 -6.90
CA ALA A 146 -4.37 -29.45 -7.67
C ALA A 146 -3.48 -28.32 -8.23
N ASP A 147 -2.17 -28.58 -8.09
CA ASP A 147 -1.04 -28.00 -8.82
C ASP A 147 -0.50 -26.60 -8.48
N ASN A 148 -0.76 -26.04 -7.30
CA ASN A 148 0.22 -25.13 -6.70
C ASN A 148 0.09 -25.08 -5.17
N GLU A 149 1.18 -25.42 -4.50
CA GLU A 149 1.32 -25.44 -3.04
C GLU A 149 1.04 -24.05 -2.42
N MET A 150 -0.21 -23.80 -2.05
CA MET A 150 -0.53 -22.87 -0.96
C MET A 150 -1.49 -23.55 -0.01
N ALA A 151 -0.93 -24.07 1.09
CA ALA A 151 -1.72 -24.54 2.22
C ALA A 151 -2.48 -23.34 2.80
N TYR A 152 -3.79 -23.27 2.51
CA TYR A 152 -4.68 -22.31 3.14
C TYR A 152 -4.91 -22.75 4.59
N SER A 153 -4.13 -22.18 5.52
CA SER A 153 -4.43 -22.24 6.94
C SER A 153 -5.56 -21.26 7.20
N GLY A 154 -6.80 -21.77 7.21
CA GLY A 154 -7.89 -21.08 7.85
C GLY A 154 -7.54 -20.94 9.33
N VAL A 155 -7.01 -19.77 9.71
CA VAL A 155 -6.90 -19.42 11.11
C VAL A 155 -8.32 -19.30 11.63
N THR A 156 -8.72 -20.32 12.39
CA THR A 156 -9.81 -20.22 13.35
C THR A 156 -9.52 -19.02 14.24
N LEU A 157 -10.34 -17.97 14.10
CA LEU A 157 -10.51 -16.97 15.14
C LEU A 157 -11.24 -17.66 16.31
N ASN A 158 -10.53 -18.50 17.04
CA ASN A 158 -10.85 -18.76 18.44
C ASN A 158 -10.39 -17.53 19.21
N GLY A 159 -11.32 -16.61 19.41
CA GLY A 159 -11.11 -15.41 20.20
C GLY A 159 -12.42 -14.72 20.53
N ILE A 160 -12.95 -15.07 21.71
CA ILE A 160 -13.89 -14.32 22.56
C ILE A 160 -15.38 -14.51 22.15
N ALA A 161 -16.30 -15.02 22.98
CA ALA A 161 -16.40 -15.16 24.44
C ALA A 161 -16.98 -16.53 24.84
#